data_AF-A0A344LIA1-F1
#
_entry.id   AF-A0A344LIA1-F1
#
_cell.length_a   1.000
_cell.length_b   1.000
_cell.length_c   1.000
_cell.angle_alpha   90.00
_cell.angle_beta   90.00
_cell.angle_gamma   90.00
#
_symmetry.space_group_name_H-M   'P 1'
#
loop_
_entity.id
_entity.type
_entity.pdbx_description
1 polymer ?
#
loop_
_entity_poly.entity_id
_entity_poly.type
_entity_poly.pdbx_seq_one_letter_code
_entity_poly.pdbx_strand_id
1 'polypeptide(L)'
;MPDGGFKAKPDELVTHAGTVLKLGERLNQAGTKGGGVDLGIETYGIIGQAFSGDVREQIAETAAALNELGEGLTDFSEGIKEAGGAYERFEKEVQELLELFKED
;
A
#
# COMPACT_ATOMS: atom_id res chain seq x y z
N MET A 1 31.62 -22.54 -1.11
CA MET A 1 30.69 -22.17 -2.21
C MET A 1 30.48 -20.67 -2.13
N PRO A 2 30.32 -19.93 -3.24
CA PRO A 2 30.11 -18.50 -3.17
C PRO A 2 28.79 -18.21 -2.45
N ASP A 3 28.80 -17.22 -1.57
CA ASP A 3 27.78 -16.89 -0.55
C ASP A 3 26.45 -16.33 -1.13
N GLY A 4 26.04 -16.80 -2.30
CA GLY A 4 25.00 -16.20 -3.16
C GLY A 4 23.56 -16.61 -2.84
N GLY A 5 23.22 -16.80 -1.57
CA GLY A 5 21.81 -16.82 -1.19
C GLY A 5 21.26 -15.40 -1.25
N PHE A 6 20.06 -15.19 -1.80
CA PHE A 6 19.32 -13.95 -1.59
C PHE A 6 19.14 -13.79 -0.08
N LYS A 7 20.00 -13.01 0.58
CA LYS A 7 19.80 -12.59 1.97
C LYS A 7 18.58 -11.68 1.97
N ALA A 8 17.40 -12.28 2.12
CA ALA A 8 16.24 -11.54 2.55
C ALA A 8 16.65 -10.83 3.85
N LYS A 9 16.40 -9.53 3.93
CA LYS A 9 16.60 -8.75 5.15
C LYS A 9 15.21 -8.40 5.67
N PRO A 10 14.66 -9.21 6.59
CA PRO A 10 13.30 -9.02 7.09
C PRO A 10 13.05 -7.59 7.59
N ASP A 11 14.04 -6.98 8.25
CA ASP A 11 13.99 -5.58 8.70
C ASP A 11 13.77 -4.57 7.56
N GLU A 12 14.41 -4.79 6.40
CA GLU A 12 14.24 -3.93 5.22
C GLU A 12 12.84 -4.12 4.60
N LEU A 13 12.31 -5.36 4.62
CA LEU A 13 10.94 -5.65 4.19
C LEU A 13 9.91 -4.98 5.10
N VAL A 14 10.07 -5.05 6.41
CA VAL A 14 9.19 -4.39 7.39
C VAL A 14 9.22 -2.86 7.19
N THR A 15 10.40 -2.29 7.01
CA THR A 15 10.58 -0.85 6.75
C THR A 15 9.90 -0.43 5.45
N HIS A 16 10.04 -1.22 4.39
CA HIS A 16 9.38 -0.96 3.11
C HIS A 16 7.87 -1.09 3.22
N ALA A 17 7.35 -2.13 3.88
CA ALA A 17 5.92 -2.29 4.14
C ALA A 17 5.33 -1.07 4.87
N GLY A 18 6.02 -0.56 5.90
CA GLY A 18 5.58 0.64 6.61
C GLY A 18 5.59 1.90 5.74
N THR A 19 6.48 1.98 4.75
CA THR A 19 6.52 3.10 3.79
C THR A 19 5.37 3.02 2.79
N VAL A 20 5.08 1.82 2.28
CA VAL A 20 3.97 1.53 1.36
C VAL A 20 2.63 1.80 2.05
N LEU A 21 2.46 1.34 3.30
CA LEU A 21 1.25 1.57 4.09
C LEU A 21 0.95 3.06 4.23
N LYS A 22 1.95 3.87 4.61
CA LYS A 22 1.81 5.33 4.72
C LYS A 22 1.43 5.98 3.40
N LEU A 23 1.88 5.45 2.27
CA LEU A 23 1.48 5.94 0.96
C LEU A 23 0.01 5.60 0.67
N GLY A 24 -0.43 4.37 0.98
CA GLY A 24 -1.83 3.96 0.88
C GLY A 24 -2.76 4.83 1.72
N GLU A 25 -2.41 5.06 2.99
CA GLU A 25 -3.16 5.95 3.89
C GLU A 25 -3.30 7.38 3.34
N ARG A 26 -2.21 7.92 2.75
CA ARG A 26 -2.23 9.26 2.15
C ARG A 26 -3.12 9.32 0.91
N LEU A 27 -3.16 8.27 0.10
CA LEU A 27 -4.01 8.18 -1.08
C LEU A 27 -5.48 8.05 -0.70
N ASN A 28 -5.82 7.24 0.32
CA ASN A 28 -7.17 7.15 0.88
C ASN A 28 -7.65 8.51 1.45
N GLN A 29 -6.76 9.23 2.14
CA GLN A 29 -7.07 10.59 2.61
C GLN A 29 -7.26 11.57 1.47
N ALA A 30 -6.49 11.45 0.38
CA ALA A 30 -6.63 12.28 -0.81
C ALA A 30 -7.94 11.98 -1.56
N GLY A 31 -8.30 10.70 -1.72
CA GLY A 31 -9.56 10.27 -2.31
C GLY A 31 -10.77 10.75 -1.51
N THR A 32 -10.75 10.57 -0.18
CA THR A 32 -11.80 11.07 0.73
C THR A 32 -11.96 12.59 0.64
N LYS A 33 -10.85 13.34 0.66
CA LYS A 33 -10.90 14.81 0.55
C LYS A 33 -11.35 15.27 -0.82
N GLY A 34 -10.86 14.64 -1.89
CA GLY A 34 -11.21 14.96 -3.28
C GLY A 34 -12.69 14.70 -3.57
N GLY A 35 -13.19 13.52 -3.19
CA GLY A 35 -14.61 13.16 -3.34
C GLY A 35 -15.56 13.99 -2.47
N GLY A 36 -15.06 14.60 -1.40
CA GLY A 36 -15.80 15.51 -0.53
C GLY A 36 -15.94 16.95 -1.05
N VAL A 37 -15.31 17.29 -2.18
CA VAL A 37 -15.43 18.62 -2.79
C VAL A 37 -16.75 18.73 -3.56
N ASP A 38 -17.78 19.26 -2.93
CA ASP A 38 -19.04 19.60 -3.63
C ASP A 38 -18.90 20.95 -4.33
N LEU A 39 -18.63 20.91 -5.63
CA LEU A 39 -18.64 22.10 -6.46
C LEU A 39 -20.09 22.45 -6.84
N GLY A 40 -20.78 23.17 -5.95
CA GLY A 40 -22.15 23.64 -6.12
C GLY A 40 -22.39 24.37 -7.46
N ILE A 41 -23.65 24.35 -7.93
CA ILE A 41 -24.14 25.20 -9.04
C ILE A 41 -23.75 26.68 -8.84
N GLU A 42 -23.69 27.12 -7.58
CA GLU A 42 -23.30 28.46 -7.15
C GLU A 42 -21.84 28.80 -7.50
N THR A 43 -20.97 27.80 -7.55
CA THR A 43 -19.53 27.95 -7.84
C THR A 43 -19.27 28.29 -9.32
N TYR A 44 -20.12 27.78 -10.21
CA TYR A 44 -19.92 27.87 -11.67
C TYR A 44 -20.88 28.85 -12.37
N GLY A 45 -21.91 29.36 -11.67
CA GLY A 45 -22.92 30.25 -12.25
C GLY A 45 -23.75 29.59 -13.36
N ILE A 46 -24.79 30.28 -13.87
CA ILE A 46 -25.77 29.71 -14.82
C ILE A 46 -25.12 29.11 -16.09
N ILE A 47 -24.04 29.71 -16.60
CA ILE A 47 -23.34 29.24 -17.80
C ILE A 47 -22.41 28.06 -17.51
N GLY A 48 -21.78 28.03 -16.33
CA GLY A 48 -20.84 26.97 -15.95
C GLY A 48 -21.50 25.69 -15.43
N GLN A 49 -22.82 25.66 -15.24
CA GLN A 49 -23.55 24.49 -14.75
C GLN A 49 -23.33 23.25 -15.63
N ALA A 50 -23.29 23.42 -16.96
CA ALA A 50 -23.05 22.32 -17.89
C ALA A 50 -21.66 21.68 -17.67
N PHE A 51 -20.66 22.48 -17.32
CA PHE A 51 -19.30 22.00 -17.01
C PHE A 51 -19.19 21.44 -15.59
N SER A 52 -20.07 21.86 -14.67
CA SER A 52 -20.06 21.38 -13.29
C SER A 52 -20.42 19.90 -13.16
N GLY A 53 -21.23 19.36 -14.08
CA GLY A 53 -21.58 17.94 -14.12
C GLY A 53 -20.36 17.06 -14.41
N ASP A 54 -19.72 17.28 -15.54
CA ASP A 54 -18.53 16.53 -15.98
C ASP A 54 -17.38 16.64 -14.97
N VAL A 55 -17.19 17.82 -14.36
CA VAL A 55 -16.17 18.03 -13.33
C VAL A 55 -16.48 17.24 -12.05
N ARG A 56 -17.75 17.21 -11.61
CA ARG A 56 -18.16 16.40 -10.44
C ARG A 56 -17.97 14.91 -10.69
N GLU A 57 -18.30 14.45 -11.90
CA GLU A 57 -18.10 13.06 -12.31
C GLU A 57 -16.61 12.68 -12.28
N GLN A 58 -15.75 13.50 -12.90
CA GLN A 58 -14.30 13.28 -12.89
C GLN A 58 -13.70 13.32 -11.48
N ILE A 59 -14.20 14.20 -10.60
CA ILE A 59 -13.78 14.24 -9.20
C ILE A 59 -14.16 12.93 -8.48
N ALA A 60 -15.37 12.43 -8.68
CA ALA A 60 -15.83 11.18 -8.08
C ALA A 60 -15.05 9.97 -8.60
N GLU A 61 -14.82 9.88 -9.91
CA GLU A 61 -14.00 8.82 -10.52
C GLU A 61 -12.55 8.85 -10.02
N THR A 62 -11.95 10.04 -9.96
CA THR A 62 -10.59 10.20 -9.44
C THR A 62 -10.51 9.82 -7.97
N ALA A 63 -11.51 10.19 -7.17
CA ALA A 63 -11.58 9.80 -5.76
C ALA A 63 -11.69 8.29 -5.59
N ALA A 64 -12.50 7.61 -6.42
CA ALA A 64 -12.63 6.16 -6.42
C ALA A 64 -11.29 5.48 -6.79
N ALA A 65 -10.63 5.94 -7.85
CA ALA A 65 -9.33 5.40 -8.27
C ALA A 65 -8.24 5.59 -7.19
N LEU A 66 -8.25 6.73 -6.49
CA LEU A 66 -7.32 6.98 -5.38
C LEU A 66 -7.56 6.05 -4.18
N ASN A 67 -8.82 5.75 -3.87
CA ASN A 67 -9.17 4.81 -2.81
C ASN A 67 -8.77 3.38 -3.18
N GLU A 68 -9.07 2.93 -4.41
CA GLU A 68 -8.67 1.60 -4.89
C GLU A 68 -7.14 1.42 -4.87
N LEU A 69 -6.39 2.45 -5.29
CA LEU A 69 -4.93 2.43 -5.21
C LEU A 69 -4.45 2.41 -3.76
N GLY A 70 -5.12 3.14 -2.86
CA GLY A 70 -4.79 3.16 -1.43
C GLY A 70 -5.02 1.82 -0.73
N GLU A 71 -6.13 1.14 -1.06
CA GLU A 71 -6.43 -0.23 -0.64
C GLU A 71 -5.37 -1.21 -1.17
N GLY A 72 -5.10 -1.21 -2.48
CA GLY A 72 -4.11 -2.10 -3.08
C GLY A 72 -2.69 -1.94 -2.51
N LEU A 73 -2.29 -0.72 -2.14
CA LEU A 73 -1.01 -0.50 -1.44
C LEU A 73 -1.04 -0.99 0.02
N THR A 74 -2.19 -0.93 0.68
CA THR A 74 -2.35 -1.47 2.04
C THR A 74 -2.18 -3.00 2.00
N ASP A 75 -2.88 -3.67 1.09
CA ASP A 75 -2.76 -5.12 0.87
C ASP A 75 -1.34 -5.53 0.49
N PHE A 76 -0.68 -4.76 -0.40
CA PHE A 76 0.70 -5.02 -0.77
C PHE A 76 1.65 -4.90 0.44
N SER A 77 1.45 -3.92 1.30
CA SER A 77 2.20 -3.79 2.56
C SER A 77 2.01 -5.01 3.46
N GLU A 78 0.80 -5.54 3.58
CA GLU A 78 0.53 -6.76 4.35
C GLU A 78 1.27 -7.95 3.76
N GLY A 79 1.21 -8.16 2.45
CA GLY A 79 1.97 -9.21 1.76
C GLY A 79 3.48 -9.12 1.98
N ILE A 80 4.06 -7.91 2.01
CA ILE A 80 5.48 -7.72 2.34
C ILE A 80 5.78 -8.13 3.78
N LYS A 81 4.91 -7.80 4.75
CA LYS A 81 5.08 -8.21 6.15
C LYS A 81 5.01 -9.73 6.30
N GLU A 82 4.06 -10.36 5.63
CA GLU A 82 3.92 -11.82 5.63
C GLU A 82 5.16 -12.50 5.04
N ALA A 83 5.69 -11.97 3.94
CA ALA A 83 6.93 -12.46 3.33
C ALA A 83 8.11 -12.31 4.31
N GLY A 84 8.26 -11.16 4.96
CA GLY A 84 9.27 -10.93 5.98
C GLY A 84 9.20 -11.96 7.12
N GLY A 85 8.01 -12.18 7.67
CA GLY A 85 7.80 -13.18 8.73
C GLY A 85 8.02 -14.62 8.25
N ALA A 86 7.75 -14.93 6.98
CA ALA A 86 8.05 -16.24 6.41
C ALA A 86 9.56 -16.49 6.32
N TYR A 87 10.35 -15.48 5.93
CA TYR A 87 11.81 -15.57 5.93
C TYR A 87 12.38 -15.79 7.33
N GLU A 88 11.91 -15.05 8.34
CA GLU A 88 12.37 -15.22 9.72
C GLU A 88 12.06 -16.62 10.27
N ARG A 89 10.85 -17.13 10.03
CA ARG A 89 10.47 -18.49 10.44
C ARG A 89 11.35 -19.54 9.78
N PHE A 90 11.53 -19.44 8.48
CA PHE A 90 12.35 -20.39 7.73
C PHE A 90 13.81 -20.36 8.19
N GLU A 91 14.39 -19.18 8.42
CA GLU A 91 15.75 -19.07 8.94
C GLU A 91 15.90 -19.70 10.33
N LYS A 92 14.91 -19.51 11.21
CA LYS A 92 14.88 -20.13 12.55
C LYS A 92 14.79 -21.66 12.47
N GLU A 93 13.90 -22.20 11.63
CA GLU A 93 13.75 -23.65 11.42
C GLU A 93 15.05 -24.28 10.89
N VAL A 94 15.72 -23.61 9.94
CA VAL A 94 17.01 -24.06 9.42
C VAL A 94 18.09 -24.03 10.50
N GLN A 95 18.14 -22.99 11.33
CA GLN A 95 19.10 -22.91 12.44
C GLN A 95 18.87 -24.03 13.47
N GLU A 96 17.63 -24.26 13.90
CA GLU A 96 17.27 -25.34 14.83
C GLU A 96 17.64 -26.71 14.27
N LEU A 97 17.37 -26.96 12.98
CA LEU A 97 17.76 -28.20 12.32
C LEU A 97 19.28 -28.39 12.34
N LEU A 98 20.05 -27.35 12.01
CA LEU A 98 21.51 -27.40 11.99
C LEU A 98 22.13 -27.59 13.38
N GLU A 99 21.50 -27.07 14.44
CA GLU A 99 21.92 -27.33 15.83
C GLU A 99 21.72 -28.80 16.20
N LEU A 100 20.59 -29.39 15.81
CA LEU A 100 20.27 -30.80 16.07
C LEU A 100 21.28 -31.76 15.43
N PHE A 101 21.80 -31.42 14.24
CA PHE A 101 22.85 -32.19 13.55
C PHE A 101 24.29 -31.94 14.07
N LYS A 102 24.50 -30.97 14.97
CA LYS A 102 25.82 -30.71 15.59
C LYS A 102 26.02 -31.43 16.92
N GLU A 103 24.95 -31.96 17.53
CA GLU A 103 25.00 -32.72 18.79
C GLU A 103 25.26 -34.23 18.59
N ASP A 104 25.29 -34.72 17.34
CA ASP A 104 25.76 -36.06 16.92
C ASP A 104 27.22 -36.03 16.42
#